data_AF-A0A1E3RCG3-F1
#
_entry.id   AF-A0A1E3RCG3-F1
#
_cell.length_a   1.000
_cell.length_b   1.000
_cell.length_c   1.000
_cell.angle_alpha   90.00
_cell.angle_beta   90.00
_cell.angle_gamma   90.00
#
_symmetry.space_group_name_H-M   'P 1'
#
loop_
_entity.id
_entity.type
_entity.pdbx_description
1 polymer ?
#
loop_
_entity_poly.entity_id
_entity_poly.type
_entity_poly.pdbx_seq_one_letter_code
_entity_poly.pdbx_strand_id
1 'polypeptide(L)'
;MHHGDYLNRRDDHALCGRALQRPTRLDSGRSPDRVCPDCEAMLLEYHVAWWRETALSAVAELEELRASRREPEVAADDVPQPRVTAEIEAQADGEGAAFLDRARRELLELCRQFDGAVPYWRLKNAMQAFSDGLGTEERVALAEEIGADGSLIRWCTGEAERLGWNVTNSPVQAENEVMWDAWKHDAYQTPKKTKWRLGRSRSND
;
A
#
# COMPACT_ATOMS: atom_id res chain seq x y z
N MET A 1 22.95 28.75 16.50
CA MET A 1 23.07 27.41 17.12
C MET A 1 23.96 26.54 16.24
N HIS A 2 24.78 25.66 16.82
CA HIS A 2 25.63 24.72 16.05
C HIS A 2 25.15 23.30 16.31
N HIS A 3 25.08 22.48 15.27
CA HIS A 3 24.83 21.05 15.40
C HIS A 3 26.11 20.34 15.83
N GLY A 4 26.01 19.45 16.82
CA GLY A 4 27.09 18.52 17.14
C GLY A 4 27.47 17.68 15.92
N ASP A 5 28.73 17.29 15.82
CA ASP A 5 29.25 16.49 14.72
C ASP A 5 28.90 15.00 14.87
N TYR A 6 27.60 14.71 14.77
CA TYR A 6 27.09 13.35 14.81
C TYR A 6 27.41 12.56 13.54
N LEU A 7 27.73 13.23 12.43
CA LEU A 7 28.12 12.59 11.17
C LEU A 7 29.48 11.91 11.32
N ASN A 8 30.44 12.54 12.00
CA ASN A 8 31.75 11.95 12.27
C ASN A 8 31.88 11.37 13.70
N ARG A 9 30.77 11.30 14.44
CA ARG A 9 30.70 10.81 15.84
C ARG A 9 31.65 11.54 16.79
N ARG A 10 31.82 12.86 16.59
CA ARG A 10 32.58 13.74 17.49
C ARG A 10 31.62 14.53 18.36
N ASP A 11 31.82 14.49 19.67
CA ASP A 11 30.98 15.16 20.67
C ASP A 11 31.57 16.49 21.15
N ASP A 12 32.85 16.73 20.86
CA ASP A 12 33.61 17.94 21.20
C ASP A 12 33.62 18.99 20.08
N HIS A 13 33.10 18.67 18.89
CA HIS A 13 33.03 19.56 17.74
C HIS A 13 31.62 19.67 17.16
N ALA A 14 31.34 20.82 16.56
CA ALA A 14 30.20 21.05 15.70
C ALA A 14 30.50 20.58 14.27
N LEU A 15 29.45 20.35 13.47
CA LEU A 15 29.58 20.02 12.05
C LEU A 15 30.40 21.03 11.25
N CYS A 16 30.32 22.32 11.62
CA CYS A 16 31.12 23.37 11.02
C CYS A 16 32.57 23.43 11.55
N GLY A 17 33.04 22.42 12.31
CA GLY A 17 34.40 22.34 12.85
C GLY A 17 34.69 23.20 14.09
N ARG A 18 33.69 23.87 14.67
CA ARG A 18 33.88 24.67 15.89
C ARG A 18 33.85 23.77 17.13
N ALA A 19 34.77 23.99 18.07
CA ALA A 19 34.76 23.28 19.35
C ALA A 19 33.51 23.63 20.17
N LEU A 20 32.86 22.61 20.74
CA LEU A 20 31.69 22.72 21.61
C LEU A 20 32.13 22.63 23.07
N GLN A 21 32.15 23.75 23.79
CA GLN A 21 32.64 23.75 25.17
C GLN A 21 31.60 23.25 26.19
N ARG A 22 30.29 23.36 25.89
CA ARG A 22 29.17 22.88 26.71
C ARG A 22 27.94 22.60 25.82
N PRO A 23 27.89 21.46 25.12
CA PRO A 23 26.76 21.15 24.24
C PRO A 23 25.48 20.97 25.05
N THR A 24 24.49 21.83 24.80
CA THR A 24 23.16 21.71 25.39
C THR A 24 22.30 20.81 24.50
N ARG A 25 21.71 19.75 25.07
CA ARG A 25 20.68 18.98 24.36
C ARG A 25 19.44 19.86 24.21
N LEU A 26 18.99 20.04 22.97
CA LEU A 26 17.78 20.80 22.69
C LEU A 26 16.57 19.92 23.04
N ASP A 27 15.75 20.39 24.00
CA ASP A 27 14.43 19.79 24.25
C ASP A 27 13.45 20.16 23.13
N SER A 28 12.60 19.20 22.78
CA SER A 28 11.66 19.24 21.65
C SER A 28 10.62 20.37 21.68
N GLY A 29 10.57 21.17 22.75
CA GLY A 29 9.61 22.27 22.95
C GLY A 29 10.16 23.68 22.73
N ARG A 30 11.44 23.85 22.40
CA ARG A 30 12.05 25.17 22.17
C ARG A 30 11.91 25.62 20.72
N SER A 31 11.50 26.87 20.50
CA SER A 31 11.49 27.50 19.17
C SER A 31 12.87 27.37 18.51
N PRO A 32 12.96 27.07 17.19
CA PRO A 32 14.22 26.86 16.53
C PRO A 32 15.04 28.15 16.49
N ASP A 33 16.06 28.24 17.36
CA ASP A 33 17.12 29.24 17.21
C ASP A 33 17.80 29.05 15.86
N ARG A 34 18.11 30.15 15.16
CA ARG A 34 18.76 30.10 13.84
C ARG A 34 20.04 29.25 13.89
N VAL A 35 20.09 28.25 13.02
CA VAL A 35 21.26 27.35 12.84
C VAL A 35 22.38 28.12 12.14
N CYS A 36 23.63 27.78 12.45
CA CYS A 36 24.80 28.29 11.76
C CYS A 36 24.76 27.88 10.28
N PRO A 37 24.94 28.82 9.32
CA PRO A 37 24.89 28.51 7.89
C PRO A 37 25.84 27.40 7.45
N ASP A 38 27.03 27.31 8.06
CA ASP A 38 28.01 26.28 7.72
C ASP A 38 27.54 24.89 8.20
N CYS A 39 26.90 24.80 9.38
CA CYS A 39 26.28 23.55 9.82
C CYS A 39 25.10 23.16 8.91
N GLU A 40 24.32 24.13 8.47
CA GLU A 40 23.20 23.91 7.55
C GLU A 40 23.69 23.40 6.17
N ALA A 41 24.75 24.02 5.62
CA ALA A 41 25.37 23.59 4.38
C ALA A 41 25.90 22.14 4.46
N MET A 42 26.63 21.80 5.52
CA MET A 42 27.14 20.43 5.73
C MET A 42 26.01 19.39 5.82
N LEU A 43 24.88 19.74 6.45
CA LEU A 43 23.72 18.86 6.52
C LEU A 43 23.05 18.68 5.16
N LEU A 44 22.95 19.74 4.37
CA LEU A 44 22.41 19.67 3.02
C LEU A 44 23.28 18.79 2.12
N GLU A 45 24.59 18.99 2.14
CA GLU A 45 25.53 18.16 1.37
C GLU A 45 25.43 16.69 1.76
N TYR A 46 25.40 16.40 3.06
CA TYR A 46 25.22 15.04 3.56
C TYR A 46 23.90 14.42 3.10
N HIS A 47 22.77 15.12 3.28
CA HIS A 47 21.47 14.59 2.88
C HIS A 47 21.37 14.40 1.36
N VAL A 48 21.93 15.30 0.56
CA VAL A 48 21.93 15.15 -0.90
C VAL A 48 22.72 13.91 -1.32
N ALA A 49 23.90 13.69 -0.74
CA ALA A 49 24.70 12.50 -1.01
C ALA A 49 23.95 11.22 -0.57
N TRP A 50 23.43 11.20 0.65
CA TRP A 50 22.71 10.08 1.22
C TRP A 50 21.45 9.73 0.42
N TRP A 51 20.63 10.72 0.06
CA TRP A 51 19.43 10.51 -0.75
C TRP A 51 19.77 9.99 -2.15
N ARG A 52 20.85 10.49 -2.76
CA ARG A 52 21.28 10.02 -4.07
C ARG A 52 21.73 8.56 -4.02
N GLU A 53 22.56 8.21 -3.04
CA GLU A 53 23.03 6.84 -2.84
C GLU A 53 21.86 5.88 -2.58
N THR A 54 20.95 6.28 -1.69
CA THR A 54 19.74 5.51 -1.38
C THR A 54 18.86 5.30 -2.62
N ALA A 55 18.65 6.35 -3.41
CA ALA A 55 17.87 6.26 -4.64
C ALA A 55 18.53 5.33 -5.68
N LEU A 56 19.85 5.41 -5.86
CA LEU A 56 20.57 4.53 -6.76
C LEU A 56 20.51 3.07 -6.31
N SER A 57 20.65 2.81 -5.01
CA SER A 57 20.51 1.47 -4.44
C SER A 57 19.11 0.90 -4.67
N ALA A 58 18.06 1.70 -4.42
CA ALA A 58 16.68 1.28 -4.64
C ALA A 58 16.37 1.00 -6.12
N VAL A 59 16.96 1.78 -7.04
CA VAL A 59 16.85 1.51 -8.48
C VAL A 59 17.51 0.20 -8.85
N ALA A 60 18.72 -0.08 -8.34
CA ALA A 60 19.43 -1.33 -8.59
C ALA A 60 18.64 -2.55 -8.07
N GLU A 61 18.10 -2.48 -6.84
CA GLU A 61 17.25 -3.53 -6.26
C GLU A 61 16.00 -3.77 -7.12
N LEU A 62 15.36 -2.70 -7.59
CA LEU A 62 14.18 -2.80 -8.45
C LEU A 62 14.51 -3.40 -9.83
N GLU A 63 15.69 -3.13 -10.39
CA GLU A 63 16.17 -3.77 -11.62
C GLU A 63 16.46 -5.27 -11.41
N GLU A 64 17.09 -5.64 -10.29
CA GLU A 64 17.34 -7.04 -9.91
C GLU A 64 16.03 -7.82 -9.71
N LEU A 65 15.05 -7.23 -9.03
CA LEU A 65 13.72 -7.82 -8.86
C LEU A 65 12.99 -7.98 -10.20
N ARG A 66 13.11 -7.02 -11.11
CA ARG A 66 12.55 -7.12 -12.46
C ARG A 66 13.23 -8.21 -13.30
N ALA A 67 14.55 -8.35 -13.18
CA ALA A 67 15.29 -9.42 -13.85
C ALA A 67 14.87 -10.80 -13.31
N SER A 68 14.83 -10.95 -11.99
CA SER A 68 14.42 -12.18 -11.30
C SER A 68 12.97 -12.59 -11.64
N ARG A 69 12.06 -11.61 -11.85
CA ARG A 69 10.68 -11.87 -12.30
C ARG A 69 10.55 -12.15 -13.79
N ARG A 70 11.53 -11.78 -14.61
CA ARG A 70 11.56 -12.11 -16.05
C ARG A 70 12.08 -13.53 -16.29
N GLU A 71 12.95 -14.05 -15.43
CA GLU A 71 13.47 -15.43 -15.53
C GLU A 71 12.42 -16.57 -15.42
N PRO A 72 11.30 -16.47 -14.68
CA PRO A 72 10.28 -17.53 -14.66
C PRO A 72 9.44 -17.66 -15.94
N GLU A 73 9.49 -16.72 -16.90
CA GLU A 73 8.73 -16.84 -18.17
C GLU A 73 9.41 -17.74 -19.22
N VAL A 74 10.71 -18.07 -19.09
CA VAL A 74 11.45 -18.85 -20.11
C VAL A 74 11.63 -20.33 -19.74
N ALA A 75 11.13 -20.75 -18.56
CA ALA A 75 11.12 -22.15 -18.12
C ALA A 75 9.70 -22.74 -17.98
N ALA A 76 8.70 -22.12 -18.61
CA ALA A 76 7.31 -22.54 -18.59
C ALA A 76 6.81 -23.10 -19.94
N ASP A 77 7.72 -23.57 -20.81
CA ASP A 77 7.37 -24.16 -22.11
C ASP A 77 7.30 -25.70 -22.08
N ASP A 78 7.06 -26.31 -20.90
CA ASP A 78 6.74 -27.75 -20.82
C ASP A 78 5.94 -28.15 -19.56
N VAL A 79 4.86 -27.42 -19.25
CA VAL A 79 3.84 -27.89 -18.30
C VAL A 79 2.56 -28.20 -19.06
N PRO A 80 2.03 -29.44 -19.00
CA PRO A 80 0.78 -29.80 -19.66
C PRO A 80 -0.33 -28.87 -19.18
N GLN A 81 -0.96 -28.17 -20.11
CA GLN A 81 -2.15 -27.38 -19.83
C GLN A 81 -3.16 -28.22 -19.02
N PRO A 82 -3.66 -27.75 -17.87
CA PRO A 82 -4.82 -28.37 -17.27
C PRO A 82 -5.98 -28.19 -18.23
N ARG A 83 -6.47 -29.31 -18.75
CA ARG A 83 -7.74 -29.42 -19.47
C ARG A 83 -8.86 -28.89 -18.58
N VAL A 84 -9.18 -27.61 -18.67
CA VAL A 84 -10.40 -27.03 -18.06
C VAL A 84 -11.30 -26.42 -19.15
N THR A 85 -11.04 -26.71 -20.41
CA THR A 85 -11.86 -26.24 -21.55
C THR A 85 -12.99 -27.19 -21.93
N ALA A 86 -13.31 -28.22 -21.14
CA ALA A 86 -14.34 -29.20 -21.50
C ALA A 86 -15.45 -29.41 -20.45
N GLU A 87 -15.40 -28.78 -19.27
CA GLU A 87 -16.43 -29.01 -18.22
C GLU A 87 -17.20 -27.74 -17.82
N ILE A 88 -16.92 -26.57 -18.40
CA ILE A 88 -17.65 -25.31 -18.09
C ILE A 88 -18.81 -25.05 -19.05
N GLU A 89 -18.87 -25.71 -20.21
CA GLU A 89 -19.98 -25.54 -21.17
C GLU A 89 -21.23 -26.39 -20.86
N ALA A 90 -21.28 -27.09 -19.72
CA ALA A 90 -22.39 -27.99 -19.37
C ALA A 90 -23.27 -27.51 -18.19
N GLN A 91 -23.18 -26.25 -17.78
CA GLN A 91 -24.11 -25.63 -16.82
C GLN A 91 -24.73 -24.36 -17.40
N ALA A 92 -25.32 -24.51 -18.59
CA ALA A 92 -26.35 -23.61 -19.10
C ALA A 92 -27.72 -24.24 -18.81
N ASP A 93 -28.25 -23.99 -17.62
CA ASP A 93 -29.71 -24.01 -17.36
C ASP A 93 -29.97 -23.43 -15.96
N GLY A 94 -30.35 -22.16 -15.92
CA GLY A 94 -30.70 -21.45 -14.69
C GLY A 94 -30.75 -19.93 -14.89
N GLU A 95 -31.88 -19.43 -15.36
CA GLU A 95 -32.19 -18.01 -15.63
C GLU A 95 -32.17 -17.09 -14.38
N GLY A 96 -31.69 -17.58 -13.23
CA GLY A 96 -31.67 -16.89 -11.94
C GLY A 96 -30.28 -16.60 -11.36
N ALA A 97 -29.19 -16.75 -12.13
CA ALA A 97 -27.83 -16.41 -11.69
C ALA A 97 -27.12 -15.39 -12.61
N ALA A 98 -27.89 -14.69 -13.44
CA ALA A 98 -27.35 -13.84 -14.50
C ALA A 98 -26.46 -12.71 -13.96
N PHE A 99 -26.77 -12.17 -12.78
CA PHE A 99 -26.00 -11.08 -12.19
C PHE A 99 -24.73 -11.57 -11.49
N LEU A 100 -24.79 -12.68 -10.74
CA LEU A 100 -23.60 -13.30 -10.17
C LEU A 100 -22.66 -13.85 -11.25
N ASP A 101 -23.17 -14.38 -12.36
CA ASP A 101 -22.33 -14.81 -13.48
C ASP A 101 -21.66 -13.63 -14.19
N ARG A 102 -22.34 -12.48 -14.27
CA ARG A 102 -21.73 -11.24 -14.75
C ARG A 102 -20.67 -10.73 -13.77
N ALA A 103 -20.95 -10.73 -12.46
CA ALA A 103 -20.00 -10.35 -11.43
C ALA A 103 -18.77 -11.29 -11.40
N ARG A 104 -18.97 -12.60 -11.60
CA ARG A 104 -17.90 -13.60 -11.73
C ARG A 104 -16.98 -13.27 -12.91
N ARG A 105 -17.54 -12.90 -14.07
CA ARG A 105 -16.74 -12.51 -15.24
C ARG A 105 -15.87 -11.27 -14.97
N GLU A 106 -16.45 -10.24 -14.36
CA GLU A 106 -15.72 -9.02 -13.96
C GLU A 106 -14.64 -9.34 -12.91
N LEU A 107 -14.94 -10.22 -11.95
CA LEU A 107 -14.00 -10.69 -10.95
C LEU A 107 -12.81 -11.43 -11.59
N LEU A 108 -13.08 -12.36 -12.50
CA LEU A 108 -12.04 -13.11 -13.22
C LEU A 108 -11.16 -12.18 -14.06
N GLU A 109 -11.75 -11.20 -14.72
CA GLU A 109 -11.00 -10.22 -15.51
C GLU A 109 -10.12 -9.33 -14.63
N LEU A 110 -10.60 -8.97 -13.43
CA LEU A 110 -9.77 -8.31 -12.44
C LEU A 110 -8.64 -9.23 -11.97
N CYS A 111 -8.95 -10.47 -11.58
CA CYS A 111 -7.99 -11.43 -11.06
C CYS A 111 -6.85 -11.74 -12.05
N ARG A 112 -7.14 -11.80 -13.35
CA ARG A 112 -6.13 -12.00 -14.42
C ARG A 112 -5.08 -10.89 -14.49
N GLN A 113 -5.37 -9.71 -13.96
CA GLN A 113 -4.41 -8.60 -13.92
C GLN A 113 -3.36 -8.77 -12.81
N PHE A 114 -3.49 -9.82 -11.97
CA PHE A 114 -2.64 -10.05 -10.81
C PHE A 114 -2.15 -11.50 -10.74
N ASP A 115 -0.88 -11.66 -10.37
CA ASP A 115 -0.25 -12.98 -10.19
C ASP A 115 -0.61 -13.57 -8.81
N GLY A 116 -1.83 -14.08 -8.68
CA GLY A 116 -2.27 -14.84 -7.52
C GLY A 116 -2.64 -14.03 -6.27
N ALA A 117 -2.32 -12.73 -6.21
CA ALA A 117 -2.71 -11.86 -5.10
C ALA A 117 -3.45 -10.60 -5.58
N VAL A 118 -4.74 -10.47 -5.23
CA VAL A 118 -5.58 -9.33 -5.62
C VAL A 118 -5.66 -8.34 -4.46
N PRO A 119 -5.27 -7.07 -4.66
CA PRO A 119 -5.43 -6.05 -3.63
C PRO A 119 -6.90 -5.86 -3.25
N TYR A 120 -7.26 -5.96 -1.96
CA TYR A 120 -8.67 -5.85 -1.54
C TYR A 120 -9.30 -4.51 -1.95
N TRP A 121 -8.55 -3.40 -1.94
CA TRP A 121 -9.05 -2.12 -2.45
C TRP A 121 -9.37 -2.13 -3.95
N ARG A 122 -8.63 -2.89 -4.77
CA ARG A 122 -8.92 -3.08 -6.19
C ARG A 122 -10.19 -3.88 -6.38
N LEU A 123 -10.31 -4.99 -5.65
CA LEU A 123 -11.53 -5.82 -5.63
C LEU A 123 -12.75 -4.99 -5.24
N LYS A 124 -12.65 -4.24 -4.13
CA LYS A 124 -13.72 -3.37 -3.65
C LYS A 124 -14.13 -2.33 -4.69
N ASN A 125 -13.17 -1.65 -5.32
CA ASN A 125 -13.47 -0.61 -6.29
C ASN A 125 -14.11 -1.18 -7.56
N ALA A 126 -13.63 -2.34 -8.04
CA ALA A 126 -14.22 -3.00 -9.20
C ALA A 126 -15.67 -3.44 -8.92
N MET A 127 -15.92 -4.06 -7.77
CA MET A 127 -17.27 -4.51 -7.40
C MET A 127 -18.20 -3.35 -7.07
N GLN A 128 -17.67 -2.23 -6.55
CA GLN A 128 -18.45 -1.00 -6.40
C GLN A 128 -18.84 -0.43 -7.77
N ALA A 129 -17.90 -0.34 -8.72
CA ALA A 129 -18.18 0.14 -10.07
C ALA A 129 -19.21 -0.74 -10.79
N PHE A 130 -19.10 -2.07 -10.61
CA PHE A 130 -20.11 -3.01 -11.09
C PHE A 130 -21.49 -2.71 -10.51
N SER A 131 -21.59 -2.60 -9.18
CA SER A 131 -22.85 -2.28 -8.49
C SER A 131 -23.41 -0.91 -8.89
N ASP A 132 -22.55 0.09 -9.11
CA ASP A 132 -22.96 1.44 -9.52
C ASP A 132 -23.56 1.44 -10.93
N GLY A 133 -23.09 0.54 -11.80
CA GLY A 133 -23.62 0.32 -13.15
C GLY A 133 -24.98 -0.41 -13.19
N LEU A 134 -25.44 -0.97 -12.07
CA LEU A 134 -26.75 -1.61 -11.96
C LEU A 134 -27.84 -0.60 -11.56
N GLY A 135 -29.03 -0.76 -12.15
CA GLY A 135 -30.24 -0.07 -11.74
C GLY A 135 -30.75 -0.52 -10.37
N THR A 136 -31.73 0.19 -9.82
CA THR A 136 -32.27 -0.11 -8.47
C THR A 136 -32.87 -1.51 -8.39
N GLU A 137 -33.66 -1.93 -9.39
CA GLU A 137 -34.27 -3.27 -9.43
C GLU A 137 -33.23 -4.37 -9.61
N GLU A 138 -32.21 -4.13 -10.43
CA GLU A 138 -31.09 -5.06 -10.65
C GLU A 138 -30.24 -5.26 -9.39
N ARG A 139 -30.05 -4.21 -8.57
CA ARG A 139 -29.36 -4.34 -7.28
C ARG A 139 -30.15 -5.17 -6.27
N VAL A 140 -31.49 -5.07 -6.30
CA VAL A 140 -32.36 -5.91 -5.45
C VAL A 140 -32.26 -7.37 -5.89
N ALA A 141 -32.38 -7.63 -7.20
CA ALA A 141 -32.21 -8.98 -7.74
C ALA A 141 -30.82 -9.57 -7.41
N LEU A 142 -29.75 -8.79 -7.57
CA LEU A 142 -28.39 -9.21 -7.18
C LEU A 142 -28.30 -9.54 -5.68
N ALA A 143 -28.92 -8.74 -4.80
CA ALA A 143 -28.92 -9.01 -3.37
C ALA A 143 -29.67 -10.31 -3.02
N GLU A 144 -30.75 -10.62 -3.74
CA GLU A 144 -31.46 -11.90 -3.64
C GLU A 144 -30.59 -13.07 -4.12
N GLU A 145 -29.87 -12.92 -5.23
CA GLU A 145 -28.92 -13.94 -5.75
C GLU A 145 -27.76 -14.21 -4.79
N ILE A 146 -27.19 -13.16 -4.16
CA ILE A 146 -26.10 -13.28 -3.18
C ILE A 146 -26.54 -14.07 -1.94
N GLY A 147 -27.79 -13.93 -1.53
CA GLY A 147 -28.38 -14.67 -0.41
C GLY A 147 -27.54 -14.63 0.87
N ALA A 148 -27.08 -15.81 1.31
CA ALA A 148 -26.39 -16.02 2.59
C ALA A 148 -25.01 -15.35 2.70
N ASP A 149 -24.39 -14.98 1.58
CA ASP A 149 -23.08 -14.31 1.59
C ASP A 149 -23.18 -12.84 2.01
N GLY A 150 -24.40 -12.29 2.06
CA GLY A 150 -24.77 -11.01 2.69
C GLY A 150 -24.30 -9.76 1.95
N SER A 151 -23.20 -9.81 1.19
CA SER A 151 -22.74 -8.70 0.37
C SER A 151 -21.93 -9.17 -0.84
N LEU A 152 -21.99 -8.41 -1.93
CA LEU A 152 -21.24 -8.69 -3.16
C LEU A 152 -19.74 -8.79 -2.88
N ILE A 153 -19.20 -7.89 -2.06
CA ILE A 153 -17.77 -7.88 -1.76
C ILE A 153 -17.32 -9.14 -1.01
N ARG A 154 -18.15 -9.65 -0.09
CA ARG A 154 -17.88 -10.87 0.66
C ARG A 154 -17.98 -12.10 -0.24
N TRP A 155 -19.01 -12.16 -1.09
CA TRP A 155 -19.14 -13.20 -2.11
C TRP A 155 -17.91 -13.23 -3.03
N CYS A 156 -17.51 -12.08 -3.60
CA CYS A 156 -16.34 -12.02 -4.49
C CYS A 156 -15.03 -12.37 -3.79
N THR A 157 -14.88 -12.04 -2.50
CA THR A 157 -13.68 -12.42 -1.73
C THR A 157 -13.59 -13.93 -1.60
N GLY A 158 -14.67 -14.60 -1.16
CA GLY A 158 -14.70 -16.05 -1.06
C GLY A 158 -14.59 -16.76 -2.41
N GLU A 159 -15.17 -16.17 -3.46
CA GLU A 159 -15.07 -16.66 -4.83
C GLU A 159 -13.63 -16.62 -5.35
N ALA A 160 -12.93 -15.49 -5.15
CA ALA A 160 -11.52 -15.34 -5.53
C ALA A 160 -10.64 -16.33 -4.76
N GLU A 161 -10.84 -16.48 -3.45
CA GLU A 161 -10.13 -17.45 -2.61
C GLU A 161 -10.38 -18.90 -3.05
N ARG A 162 -11.62 -19.25 -3.39
CA ARG A 162 -11.97 -20.59 -3.90
C ARG A 162 -11.27 -20.92 -5.22
N LEU A 163 -11.07 -19.90 -6.07
CA LEU A 163 -10.37 -20.05 -7.34
C LEU A 163 -8.84 -19.97 -7.19
N GLY A 164 -8.33 -19.81 -5.97
CA GLY A 164 -6.89 -19.83 -5.67
C GLY A 164 -6.22 -18.46 -5.60
N TRP A 165 -6.96 -17.36 -5.72
CA TRP A 165 -6.42 -16.01 -5.52
C TRP A 165 -6.50 -15.57 -4.06
N ASN A 166 -5.43 -14.97 -3.56
CA ASN A 166 -5.41 -14.37 -2.23
C ASN A 166 -5.89 -12.91 -2.29
N VAL A 167 -6.94 -12.57 -1.53
CA VAL A 167 -7.43 -11.18 -1.43
C VAL A 167 -6.82 -10.53 -0.19
N THR A 168 -5.92 -9.58 -0.39
CA THR A 168 -5.18 -8.94 0.72
C THR A 168 -5.02 -7.46 0.48
N ASN A 169 -5.10 -6.63 1.52
CA ASN A 169 -4.66 -5.22 1.44
C ASN A 169 -3.15 -5.09 1.62
N SER A 170 -2.48 -6.15 2.06
CA SER A 170 -1.04 -6.19 2.26
C SER A 170 -0.37 -6.55 0.92
N PRO A 171 0.45 -5.67 0.32
CA PRO A 171 1.22 -6.00 -0.87
C PRO A 171 2.34 -7.02 -0.62
N VAL A 172 2.52 -7.46 0.64
CA VAL A 172 3.64 -8.27 1.09
C VAL A 172 3.10 -9.47 1.87
N GLN A 173 3.34 -10.67 1.33
CA GLN A 173 3.25 -11.94 2.07
C GLN A 173 4.65 -12.42 2.52
N ALA A 174 5.60 -11.50 2.72
CA ALA A 174 6.92 -11.84 3.24
C ALA A 174 6.90 -11.90 4.78
N GLU A 175 7.81 -12.71 5.32
CA GLU A 175 7.96 -13.07 6.73
C GLU A 175 7.92 -11.86 7.68
N ASN A 176 7.55 -12.13 8.94
CA ASN A 176 7.26 -11.16 10.00
C ASN A 176 8.31 -10.03 10.14
N GLU A 177 9.56 -10.25 9.78
CA GLU A 177 10.62 -9.24 9.82
C GLU A 177 10.47 -8.16 8.73
N VAL A 178 9.94 -8.51 7.56
CA VAL A 178 9.65 -7.57 6.45
C VAL A 178 8.43 -6.68 6.78
N MET A 179 7.50 -7.21 7.59
CA MET A 179 6.36 -6.45 8.14
C MET A 179 6.81 -5.29 9.04
N TRP A 180 7.88 -5.48 9.81
CA TRP A 180 8.41 -4.43 10.70
C TRP A 180 9.12 -3.31 9.93
N ASP A 181 9.79 -3.64 8.83
CA ASP A 181 10.42 -2.63 7.98
C ASP A 181 9.38 -1.84 7.18
N ALA A 182 8.33 -2.48 6.66
CA ALA A 182 7.24 -1.75 6.02
C ALA A 182 6.50 -0.82 6.99
N TRP A 183 6.23 -1.23 8.23
CA TRP A 183 5.56 -0.37 9.23
C TRP A 183 6.36 0.88 9.61
N LYS A 184 7.70 0.81 9.56
CA LYS A 184 8.57 1.97 9.77
C LYS A 184 8.59 2.93 8.57
N HIS A 185 8.35 2.42 7.35
CA HIS A 185 8.42 3.19 6.12
C HIS A 185 7.06 3.68 5.59
N ASP A 186 5.94 3.20 6.15
CA ASP A 186 4.63 3.50 5.58
C ASP A 186 4.07 4.85 6.01
N ALA A 187 3.98 5.74 5.02
CA ALA A 187 3.49 7.11 5.04
C ALA A 187 1.95 7.23 5.26
N TYR A 188 1.31 6.28 5.93
CA TYR A 188 -0.14 6.24 6.18
C TYR A 188 -0.59 6.88 7.50
N GLN A 189 0.17 7.83 8.04
CA GLN A 189 -0.47 8.88 8.87
C GLN A 189 -1.10 9.88 7.90
N THR A 190 -2.31 9.59 7.40
CA THR A 190 -3.16 10.68 6.87
C THR A 190 -3.20 11.78 7.92
N PRO A 191 -2.94 13.05 7.59
CA PRO A 191 -3.02 14.12 8.58
C PRO A 191 -4.40 14.08 9.19
N LYS A 192 -4.49 13.74 10.49
CA LYS A 192 -5.75 13.80 11.22
C LYS A 192 -6.27 15.22 11.03
N LYS A 193 -7.38 15.38 10.29
CA LYS A 193 -8.05 16.68 10.18
C LYS A 193 -8.30 17.16 11.61
N THR A 194 -7.57 18.18 12.03
CA THR A 194 -7.83 18.88 13.29
C THR A 194 -9.25 19.43 13.19
N LYS A 195 -10.21 18.74 13.80
CA LYS A 195 -11.53 19.32 14.10
C LYS A 195 -11.27 20.52 14.99
N TRP A 196 -11.21 21.70 14.39
CA TRP A 196 -11.43 22.95 15.10
C TRP A 196 -12.82 22.86 15.72
N ARG A 197 -12.88 22.52 17.00
CA ARG A 197 -14.08 22.77 17.79
C ARG A 197 -14.14 24.29 17.96
N LEU A 198 -15.04 24.95 17.24
CA LEU A 198 -15.45 26.29 17.62
C LEU A 198 -15.93 26.22 19.07
N GLY A 199 -15.17 26.83 19.98
CA GLY A 199 -15.58 27.00 21.35
C GLY A 199 -16.91 27.75 21.37
N ARG A 200 -17.90 27.19 22.08
CA ARG A 200 -19.05 27.97 22.54
C ARG A 200 -18.53 29.15 23.35
N SER A 201 -18.86 30.35 22.92
CA SER A 201 -18.75 31.56 23.74
C SER A 201 -19.43 31.31 25.08
N ARG A 202 -18.69 31.45 26.18
CA ARG A 202 -19.28 31.56 27.52
C ARG A 202 -20.10 32.85 27.53
N SER A 203 -21.41 32.73 27.66
CA SER A 203 -22.26 33.82 28.12
C SER A 203 -21.87 34.10 29.58
N ASN A 204 -21.39 35.31 29.83
CA ASN A 204 -21.36 35.88 31.18
C ASN A 204 -22.81 36.23 31.54
N ASP A 205 -23.31 35.61 32.61
CA ASP A 205 -24.19 36.24 33.60
C ASP A 205 -23.45 36.16 34.95
#